data_AF-A0A7C6TM96-F1
#
_entry.id   AF-A0A7C6TM96-F1
#
_cell.length_a   1.000
_cell.length_b   1.000
_cell.length_c   1.000
_cell.angle_alpha   90.00
_cell.angle_beta   90.00
_cell.angle_gamma   90.00
#
_symmetry.space_group_name_H-M   'P 1'
#
loop_
_entity.id
_entity.type
_entity.pdbx_description
1 polymer ?
#
loop_
_entity_poly.entity_id
_entity_poly.type
_entity_poly.pdbx_seq_one_letter_code
_entity_poly.pdbx_strand_id
1 'polypeptide(L)'
;MAIIFYILGTALSLYVYVLLARVVLDLVQVFSRDWRPTGFLLVLAEIVYTLTDPPLKLLRKIIPPLRLGQVSLDLGFIVLLIGIQIIASVFFNLSHASA
;
A
#
# COMPACT_ATOMS: atom_id res chain seq x y z
N MET A 1 3.58 18.57 19.99
CA MET A 1 3.47 17.13 19.70
C MET A 1 2.32 16.79 18.75
N ALA A 2 1.15 17.43 18.89
CA ALA A 2 0.01 17.28 17.97
C ALA A 2 0.37 17.39 16.48
N ILE A 3 1.14 18.42 16.09
CA ILE A 3 1.54 18.64 14.68
C ILE A 3 2.32 17.45 14.12
N ILE A 4 3.20 16.84 14.91
CA ILE A 4 4.03 15.70 14.46
C ILE A 4 3.11 14.51 14.16
N PHE A 5 2.19 14.18 15.06
CA PHE A 5 1.23 13.09 14.85
C PHE A 5 0.31 13.36 13.67
N TYR A 6 -0.10 14.61 13.45
CA TYR A 6 -0.89 15.00 12.29
C TYR A 6 -0.14 14.75 10.98
N ILE A 7 1.12 15.21 10.88
CA ILE A 7 1.97 15.00 9.68
C ILE A 7 2.17 13.51 9.41
N LEU A 8 2.43 12.70 10.45
CA LEU A 8 2.58 11.25 10.31
C LEU A 8 1.29 10.57 9.84
N GLY A 9 0.15 10.94 10.42
CA GLY A 9 -1.16 10.47 9.99
C GLY A 9 -1.41 10.79 8.52
N THR A 10 -1.15 12.03 8.10
CA THR A 10 -1.30 12.46 6.71
C THR A 10 -0.37 11.69 5.76
N ALA A 11 0.89 11.47 6.14
CA ALA A 11 1.83 10.71 5.33
C ALA A 11 1.37 9.26 5.12
N LEU A 12 0.85 8.62 6.16
CA LEU A 12 0.28 7.27 6.05
C LEU A 12 -0.99 7.25 5.20
N SER A 13 -1.86 8.26 5.32
CA SER A 13 -3.02 8.41 4.42
C SER A 13 -2.60 8.58 2.97
N LEU A 14 -1.54 9.36 2.69
CA LEU A 14 -0.97 9.50 1.35
C LEU A 14 -0.43 8.16 0.82
N TYR A 15 0.20 7.37 1.69
CA TYR A 15 0.69 6.04 1.33
C TYR A 15 -0.44 5.07 0.92
N VAL A 16 -1.66 5.21 1.44
CA VAL A 16 -2.82 4.43 0.97
C VAL A 16 -3.09 4.66 -0.52
N TYR A 17 -2.91 5.88 -1.03
CA TYR A 17 -3.04 6.15 -2.46
C TYR A 17 -1.95 5.45 -3.29
N VAL A 18 -0.74 5.31 -2.74
CA VAL A 18 0.33 4.54 -3.39
C VAL A 18 -0.04 3.05 -3.45
N LEU A 19 -0.63 2.50 -2.37
CA LEU A 19 -1.15 1.13 -2.38
C LEU A 19 -2.28 0.95 -3.40
N LEU A 20 -3.18 1.93 -3.54
CA LEU A 20 -4.22 1.90 -4.57
C LEU A 20 -3.63 1.95 -5.98
N ALA A 21 -2.65 2.83 -6.22
CA ALA A 21 -1.94 2.89 -7.49
C ALA A 21 -1.31 1.54 -7.84
N ARG A 22 -0.74 0.83 -6.85
CA ARG A 22 -0.24 -0.52 -7.05
C ARG A 22 -1.32 -1.49 -7.51
N VAL A 23 -2.49 -1.51 -6.85
CA VAL A 23 -3.59 -2.39 -7.27
C VAL A 23 -4.00 -2.10 -8.71
N VAL A 24 -4.05 -0.83 -9.10
CA VAL A 24 -4.35 -0.45 -10.48
C VAL A 24 -3.28 -0.99 -11.43
N LEU A 25 -1.99 -0.84 -11.12
CA LEU A 25 -0.90 -1.38 -11.94
C LEU A 25 -0.98 -2.91 -12.07
N ASP A 26 -1.25 -3.60 -10.96
CA ASP A 26 -1.37 -5.06 -10.92
C ASP A 26 -2.60 -5.52 -11.74
N LEU A 27 -3.73 -4.82 -11.65
CA LEU A 27 -4.91 -5.09 -12.49
C LEU A 27 -4.61 -4.85 -13.97
N VAL A 28 -3.95 -3.75 -14.31
CA VAL A 28 -3.57 -3.43 -15.70
C VAL A 28 -2.71 -4.55 -16.30
N GLN A 29 -1.74 -5.08 -15.54
CA GLN A 29 -0.90 -6.20 -16.00
C GLN A 29 -1.69 -7.51 -16.15
N VAL A 30 -2.66 -7.77 -15.27
CA VAL A 30 -3.52 -8.96 -15.37
C VAL A 30 -4.42 -8.89 -16.61
N PHE A 31 -5.01 -7.72 -16.90
CA PHE A 31 -5.87 -7.50 -18.06
C PHE A 31 -5.10 -7.36 -19.37
N SER A 32 -3.87 -6.82 -19.33
CA SER A 32 -3.00 -6.65 -20.48
C SER A 32 -1.63 -7.24 -20.19
N ARG A 33 -1.48 -8.55 -20.44
CA ARG A 33 -0.24 -9.29 -20.14
C ARG A 33 0.97 -8.82 -20.93
N ASP A 34 0.76 -8.23 -22.11
CA ASP A 34 1.81 -7.67 -22.95
C ASP A 34 2.15 -6.21 -22.60
N TRP A 35 1.40 -5.60 -21.68
CA TRP A 35 1.64 -4.22 -21.26
C TRP A 35 2.96 -4.12 -20.49
N ARG A 36 3.86 -3.28 -21.02
CA ARG A 36 5.10 -2.90 -20.36
C ARG A 36 5.08 -1.38 -20.18
N PRO A 37 5.19 -0.85 -18.95
CA PRO A 37 5.25 0.58 -18.76
C PRO A 37 6.51 1.13 -19.46
N THR A 38 6.36 2.20 -20.23
CA THR A 38 7.46 2.84 -20.97
C THR A 38 7.49 4.33 -20.67
N GLY A 39 8.68 4.93 -20.81
CA GLY A 39 8.89 6.36 -20.57
C GLY A 39 8.48 6.78 -19.16
N PHE A 40 7.65 7.81 -19.06
CA PHE A 40 7.23 8.39 -17.78
C PHE A 40 6.43 7.39 -16.89
N LEU A 41 5.61 6.53 -17.49
CA LEU A 41 4.84 5.53 -16.76
C LEU A 41 5.73 4.48 -16.08
N LEU A 42 6.90 4.18 -16.66
CA LEU A 42 7.88 3.26 -16.06
C LEU A 42 8.41 3.83 -14.76
N VAL A 43 8.75 5.12 -14.74
CA VAL A 43 9.26 5.80 -13.54
C VAL A 43 8.20 5.78 -12.43
N LEU A 44 6.94 6.09 -12.77
CA LEU A 44 5.84 6.05 -11.80
C LEU A 44 5.60 4.64 -11.26
N ALA A 45 5.57 3.63 -12.14
CA ALA A 45 5.39 2.24 -11.73
C ALA A 45 6.53 1.78 -10.81
N GLU A 46 7.78 2.10 -11.14
CA GLU A 46 8.95 1.76 -10.33
C GLU A 46 8.89 2.41 -8.95
N ILE A 47 8.49 3.68 -8.85
CA ILE A 47 8.32 4.37 -7.56
C ILE A 47 7.24 3.67 -6.73
N VAL A 48 6.08 3.41 -7.32
CA VAL A 48 4.97 2.73 -6.63
C VAL A 48 5.43 1.35 -6.14
N TYR A 49 6.10 0.57 -6.99
CA TYR A 49 6.60 -0.75 -6.62
C TYR A 49 7.68 -0.69 -5.56
N THR A 50 8.63 0.24 -5.65
CA THR A 50 9.70 0.44 -4.67
C THR A 50 9.15 0.79 -3.29
N LEU A 51 8.11 1.63 -3.23
CA LEU A 51 7.49 2.04 -1.97
C LEU A 51 6.65 0.92 -1.33
N THR A 52 6.05 0.06 -2.15
CA THR A 52 5.08 -0.94 -1.69
C THR A 52 5.65 -2.35 -1.54
N ASP A 53 6.66 -2.74 -2.31
CA ASP A 53 7.28 -4.07 -2.27
C ASP A 53 7.88 -4.42 -0.90
N PRO A 54 8.71 -3.58 -0.27
CA PRO A 54 9.36 -3.92 0.99
C PRO A 54 8.38 -4.27 2.12
N PRO A 55 7.33 -3.46 2.42
CA PRO A 55 6.37 -3.81 3.45
C PRO A 55 5.51 -5.01 3.08
N LEU A 56 5.12 -5.16 1.80
CA LEU A 56 4.39 -6.36 1.35
C LEU A 56 5.25 -7.62 1.49
N LYS A 57 6.53 -7.58 1.11
CA LYS A 57 7.45 -8.71 1.27
C LYS A 57 7.64 -9.08 2.74
N LEU A 58 7.72 -8.09 3.63
CA LEU A 58 7.79 -8.34 5.07
C LEU A 58 6.53 -9.04 5.58
N LEU A 59 5.35 -8.55 5.18
CA LEU A 59 4.08 -9.15 5.58
C LEU A 59 3.87 -10.54 5.00
N ARG A 60 4.25 -10.77 3.74
CA ARG A 60 4.15 -12.08 3.08
C ARG A 60 5.02 -13.15 3.73
N LYS A 61 6.08 -12.77 4.46
CA LYS A 61 6.86 -13.71 5.28
C LYS A 61 6.07 -14.22 6.49
N ILE A 62 5.17 -13.40 7.02
CA ILE A 62 4.39 -13.70 8.22
C ILE A 62 3.04 -14.32 7.84
N ILE A 63 2.38 -13.75 6.83
CA ILE A 63 1.04 -14.10 6.38
C ILE A 63 1.14 -14.52 4.91
N PRO A 64 1.29 -15.82 4.62
CA PRO A 64 1.39 -16.30 3.24
C PRO A 64 0.07 -16.04 2.48
N PRO A 65 0.15 -15.83 1.15
CA PRO A 65 -1.03 -15.60 0.33
C PRO A 65 -1.96 -16.83 0.35
N LEU A 66 -3.26 -16.60 0.50
CA LEU A 66 -4.25 -17.66 0.46
C LEU A 66 -4.61 -17.99 -0.99
N ARG A 67 -4.45 -19.26 -1.34
CA ARG A 67 -4.90 -19.80 -2.62
C ARG A 67 -6.30 -20.38 -2.44
N LEU A 68 -7.28 -19.81 -3.14
CA LEU A 68 -8.67 -20.27 -3.18
C LEU A 68 -8.92 -20.87 -4.57
N GLY A 69 -8.68 -22.18 -4.69
CA GLY A 69 -8.79 -22.89 -5.96
C GLY A 69 -7.79 -22.38 -7.00
N GLN A 70 -8.30 -21.76 -8.07
CA GLN A 70 -7.48 -21.19 -9.15
C GLN A 70 -7.08 -19.72 -8.90
N VAL A 71 -7.66 -19.06 -7.88
CA VAL A 71 -7.40 -17.64 -7.59
C VAL A 71 -6.53 -17.51 -6.34
N SER A 72 -5.48 -16.70 -6.42
CA SER A 72 -4.66 -16.34 -5.25
C SER A 72 -5.11 -14.97 -4.73
N LEU A 73 -5.48 -14.89 -3.46
CA LEU A 73 -5.77 -13.63 -2.79
C LEU A 73 -4.52 -13.16 -2.02
N ASP A 74 -4.05 -11.95 -2.33
CA ASP A 74 -2.92 -11.35 -1.60
C ASP A 74 -3.41 -10.76 -0.26
N LEU A 75 -3.42 -11.62 0.76
CA LEU A 75 -3.71 -11.21 2.13
C LEU A 75 -2.72 -10.17 2.64
N GLY A 76 -1.45 -10.25 2.24
CA GLY A 76 -0.42 -9.31 2.67
C GLY A 76 -0.77 -7.89 2.26
N PHE A 77 -1.30 -7.72 1.04
CA PHE A 77 -1.81 -6.43 0.57
C PHE A 77 -2.98 -5.92 1.39
N ILE A 78 -3.99 -6.77 1.62
CA ILE A 78 -5.19 -6.38 2.38
C ILE A 78 -4.82 -5.99 3.82
N VAL A 79 -3.98 -6.79 4.47
CA VAL A 79 -3.49 -6.54 5.82
C VAL A 79 -2.67 -5.25 5.88
N LEU A 80 -1.81 -4.99 4.88
CA LEU A 80 -1.05 -3.74 4.83
C LEU A 80 -1.96 -2.52 4.72
N LEU A 81 -2.95 -2.58 3.82
CA LEU A 81 -3.89 -1.50 3.59
C LEU A 81 -4.72 -1.20 4.83
N ILE A 82 -5.26 -2.23 5.49
CA ILE A 82 -6.02 -2.08 6.72
C ILE A 82 -5.12 -1.60 7.86
N GLY A 83 -3.95 -2.21 8.02
CA GLY A 83 -2.99 -1.87 9.08
C GLY A 83 -2.57 -0.41 9.03
N ILE A 84 -2.26 0.10 7.83
CA ILE A 84 -1.87 1.51 7.67
C ILE A 84 -3.02 2.47 7.98
N GLN A 85 -4.26 2.14 7.58
CA GLN A 85 -5.41 2.97 7.93
C GLN A 85 -5.65 3.00 9.44
N ILE A 86 -5.49 1.87 10.14
CA ILE A 86 -5.60 1.81 11.59
C ILE A 86 -4.50 2.67 12.24
N ILE A 87 -3.23 2.52 11.81
CA ILE A 87 -2.12 3.31 12.37
C ILE A 87 -2.32 4.81 12.10
N ALA A 88 -2.76 5.19 10.90
CA ALA A 88 -3.08 6.58 10.57
C ALA A 88 -4.18 7.13 11.46
N SER A 89 -5.26 6.36 11.66
CA SER A 89 -6.34 6.72 12.57
C SER A 89 -5.85 6.93 14.00
N VAL A 90 -4.99 6.04 14.50
CA VAL A 90 -4.37 6.19 15.83
C VAL A 90 -3.57 7.48 15.93
N PHE A 91 -2.73 7.79 14.92
CA PHE A 91 -1.97 9.04 14.93
C PHE A 91 -2.86 10.28 14.87
N PHE A 92 -3.94 10.28 14.10
CA PHE A 92 -4.89 11.38 14.13
C PHE A 92 -5.57 11.50 15.49
N ASN A 93 -6.02 10.40 16.11
CA ASN A 93 -6.60 10.47 17.45
C ASN A 93 -5.61 11.04 18.49
N LEU A 94 -4.34 10.62 18.43
CA LEU A 94 -3.28 11.15 19.28
C LEU A 94 -3.00 12.64 18.99
N SER A 95 -3.11 13.10 17.75
CA SER A 95 -2.91 14.52 17.42
C SER A 95 -4.00 15.39 18.05
N HIS A 96 -5.25 14.93 18.04
CA HIS A 96 -6.38 15.64 18.66
C HIS A 96 -6.32 15.62 20.19
N ALA A 97 -5.86 14.52 20.80
CA ALA A 97 -5.69 14.41 22.25
C ALA A 97 -4.49 15.22 22.78
N SER A 98 -3.55 15.59 21.90
CA SER A 98 -2.33 16.34 22.23
C SER A 98 -2.44 17.84 21.91
N ALA A 99 -3.63 18.31 21.51
CA ALA A 99 -3.94 19.70 21.20
C ALA A 99 -4.55 20.40 22.42
#